data_AF-A0A2M7A207-F1
#
_entry.id   AF-A0A2M7A207-F1
#
_cell.length_a   1.000
_cell.length_b   1.000
_cell.length_c   1.000
_cell.angle_alpha   90.00
_cell.angle_beta   90.00
_cell.angle_gamma   90.00
#
_symmetry.space_group_name_H-M   'P 1'
#
loop_
_entity.id
_entity.type
_entity.pdbx_description
1 polymer ?
#
loop_
_entity_poly.entity_id
_entity_poly.type
_entity_poly.pdbx_seq_one_letter_code
_entity_poly.pdbx_strand_id
1 'polypeptide(L)'
;MKTRQRWCSRIPGWIAAAGVGFTLTAAAAQEGVPPPPANENPQGQNRDAERERWRNMTPEERRAQMEQFIAQRLRQRGFSDQDIAALKQYNSEREEAQKSLGEVFRSLSQTAKTPESTEDQARIAIAGYKEAMKTHEATLENSRKKLDESIHYSTRPKIEAILLTMGVLDNGMGLGMGMGMRRGDGMGDEANKPLRGEGQRGGQRQGQGGQPPAEPPKAPMN
;
A
#
# COMPACT_ATOMS: atom_id res chain seq x y z
N MET A 1 39.28 -3.30 44.36
CA MET A 1 38.21 -4.29 44.58
C MET A 1 37.37 -4.38 43.31
N LYS A 2 37.42 -5.52 42.60
CA LYS A 2 36.81 -5.72 41.27
C LYS A 2 35.73 -6.79 41.38
N THR A 3 34.46 -6.40 41.32
CA THR A 3 33.31 -7.30 41.32
C THR A 3 32.94 -7.63 39.87
N ARG A 4 33.26 -8.86 39.46
CA ARG A 4 32.82 -9.45 38.17
C ARG A 4 31.43 -10.06 38.36
N GLN A 5 30.39 -9.45 37.80
CA GLN A 5 29.09 -10.11 37.67
C GLN A 5 29.05 -10.95 36.40
N ARG A 6 28.98 -12.26 36.59
CA ARG A 6 28.67 -13.26 35.55
C ARG A 6 27.15 -13.34 35.44
N TRP A 7 26.59 -13.05 34.26
CA TRP A 7 25.20 -13.37 33.97
C TRP A 7 25.14 -14.70 33.24
N CYS A 8 24.60 -15.69 33.93
CA CYS A 8 24.32 -17.02 33.42
C CYS A 8 23.08 -17.00 32.52
N SER A 9 23.27 -17.48 31.30
CA SER A 9 22.27 -18.00 30.39
C SER A 9 21.38 -19.05 31.07
N ARG A 10 20.06 -18.89 30.98
CA ARG A 10 19.10 -19.94 31.30
C ARG A 10 17.91 -19.87 30.35
N ILE A 11 17.98 -20.72 29.33
CA ILE A 11 16.88 -21.09 28.45
C ILE A 11 16.19 -22.30 29.11
N PRO A 12 14.89 -22.25 29.43
CA PRO A 12 14.09 -23.45 29.58
C PRO A 12 13.30 -23.65 28.27
N GLY A 13 13.73 -24.64 27.50
CA GLY A 13 12.90 -25.23 26.47
C GLY A 13 11.77 -26.03 27.11
N TRP A 14 10.57 -25.88 26.57
CA TRP A 14 9.51 -26.87 26.71
C TRP A 14 8.82 -27.05 25.35
N ILE A 15 8.97 -28.28 24.86
CA ILE A 15 8.19 -28.88 23.79
C ILE A 15 6.81 -29.19 24.36
N ALA A 16 5.75 -28.79 23.65
CA ALA A 16 4.46 -29.44 23.73
C ALA A 16 3.82 -29.41 22.33
N ALA A 17 4.08 -30.48 21.57
CA ALA A 17 3.36 -30.79 20.35
C ALA A 17 1.97 -31.33 20.75
N ALA A 18 0.95 -30.47 20.67
CA ALA A 18 -0.44 -30.89 20.72
C ALA A 18 -0.95 -31.05 19.29
N GLY A 19 -0.97 -32.31 18.82
CA GLY A 19 -1.67 -32.69 17.60
C GLY A 19 -3.17 -32.53 17.82
N VAL A 20 -3.76 -31.51 17.20
CA VAL A 20 -5.21 -31.41 17.05
C VAL A 20 -5.55 -31.99 15.68
N GLY A 21 -6.15 -33.18 15.70
CA GLY A 21 -6.73 -33.80 14.53
C GLY A 21 -7.84 -32.92 13.97
N PHE A 22 -7.64 -32.42 12.75
CA PHE A 22 -8.69 -31.77 11.99
C PHE A 22 -9.52 -32.86 11.32
N THR A 23 -10.71 -33.13 11.86
CA THR A 23 -11.71 -33.97 11.20
C THR A 23 -12.21 -33.27 9.94
N LEU A 24 -12.08 -33.94 8.80
CA LEU A 24 -12.78 -33.62 7.56
C LEU A 24 -14.29 -33.78 7.79
N THR A 25 -14.98 -32.68 8.04
CA THR A 25 -16.45 -32.65 7.98
C THR A 25 -16.89 -32.51 6.53
N ALA A 26 -17.74 -33.44 6.12
CA ALA A 26 -18.31 -33.57 4.79
C ALA A 26 -18.93 -32.28 4.26
N ALA A 27 -18.69 -32.01 2.99
CA ALA A 27 -19.42 -31.03 2.20
C ALA A 27 -20.90 -31.45 2.10
N ALA A 28 -21.74 -30.83 2.92
CA ALA A 28 -23.17 -30.82 2.67
C ALA A 28 -23.42 -29.89 1.46
N ALA A 29 -23.92 -30.47 0.36
CA ALA A 29 -24.47 -29.72 -0.74
C ALA A 29 -25.63 -28.87 -0.21
N GLN A 30 -25.41 -27.56 -0.09
CA GLN A 30 -26.50 -26.62 0.12
C GLN A 30 -27.34 -26.59 -1.14
N GLU A 31 -28.57 -27.07 -1.03
CA GLU A 31 -29.64 -26.83 -2.00
C GLU A 31 -29.71 -25.33 -2.29
N GLY A 32 -29.82 -25.00 -3.56
CA GLY A 32 -29.62 -23.67 -4.12
C GLY A 32 -30.47 -22.61 -3.44
N VAL A 33 -29.83 -21.80 -2.61
CA VAL A 33 -30.28 -20.44 -2.34
C VAL A 33 -30.20 -19.70 -3.69
N PRO A 34 -31.31 -19.18 -4.24
CA PRO A 34 -31.24 -18.38 -5.45
C PRO A 34 -30.25 -17.23 -5.21
N PRO A 35 -29.41 -16.87 -6.19
CA PRO A 35 -28.53 -15.72 -6.04
C PRO A 35 -29.39 -14.53 -5.59
N PRO A 36 -28.94 -13.75 -4.59
CA PRO A 36 -29.66 -12.55 -4.21
C PRO A 36 -29.90 -11.73 -5.48
N PRO A 37 -31.08 -11.10 -5.63
CA PRO A 37 -31.38 -10.30 -6.82
C PRO A 37 -30.21 -9.35 -7.05
N ALA A 38 -29.78 -9.23 -8.30
CA ALA A 38 -28.73 -8.32 -8.70
C ALA A 38 -29.14 -6.92 -8.21
N ASN A 39 -28.61 -6.53 -7.05
CA ASN A 39 -28.78 -5.19 -6.54
C ASN A 39 -28.00 -4.33 -7.53
N GLU A 40 -28.71 -3.65 -8.42
CA GLU A 40 -28.16 -2.60 -9.27
C GLU A 40 -27.53 -1.58 -8.33
N ASN A 41 -26.27 -1.81 -8.01
CA ASN A 41 -25.56 -1.03 -7.02
C ASN A 41 -25.43 0.37 -7.65
N PRO A 42 -26.10 1.42 -7.13
CA PRO A 42 -26.04 2.76 -7.71
C PRO A 42 -24.63 3.37 -7.63
N GLN A 43 -23.68 2.63 -7.03
CA GLN A 43 -22.26 2.94 -6.90
C GLN A 43 -21.47 2.91 -8.22
N GLY A 44 -22.00 2.34 -9.31
CA GLY A 44 -21.29 2.29 -10.60
C GLY A 44 -21.03 3.67 -11.20
N GLN A 45 -22.07 4.51 -11.26
CA GLN A 45 -21.96 5.87 -11.83
C GLN A 45 -21.18 6.83 -10.93
N ASN A 46 -21.22 6.61 -9.61
CA ASN A 46 -20.49 7.45 -8.66
C ASN A 46 -18.98 7.17 -8.65
N ARG A 47 -18.54 5.96 -9.01
CA ARG A 47 -17.10 5.61 -9.02
C ARG A 47 -16.31 6.32 -10.10
N ASP A 48 -16.90 6.57 -11.27
CA ASP A 48 -16.22 7.26 -12.36
C ASP A 48 -16.11 8.76 -12.09
N ALA A 49 -17.19 9.38 -11.61
CA ALA A 49 -17.19 10.77 -11.16
C ALA A 49 -16.22 10.99 -9.98
N GLU A 50 -16.16 10.03 -9.05
CA GLU A 50 -15.23 10.09 -7.93
C GLU A 50 -13.78 9.93 -8.43
N ARG A 51 -13.49 8.97 -9.33
CA ARG A 51 -12.16 8.85 -9.96
C ARG A 51 -11.74 10.12 -10.69
N GLU A 52 -12.65 10.74 -11.42
CA GLU A 52 -12.38 11.98 -12.13
C GLU A 52 -12.10 13.14 -11.16
N ARG A 53 -12.87 13.24 -10.07
CA ARG A 53 -12.57 14.15 -8.95
C ARG A 53 -11.18 13.90 -8.36
N TRP A 54 -10.80 12.63 -8.13
CA TRP A 54 -9.48 12.26 -7.62
C TRP A 54 -8.32 12.56 -8.58
N ARG A 55 -8.57 12.53 -9.89
CA ARG A 55 -7.60 12.92 -10.92
C ARG A 55 -7.43 14.43 -11.00
N ASN A 56 -8.52 15.17 -10.81
CA ASN A 56 -8.54 16.63 -10.95
C ASN A 56 -8.12 17.37 -9.68
N MET A 57 -8.02 16.71 -8.53
CA MET A 57 -7.45 17.31 -7.31
C MET A 57 -5.94 17.45 -7.40
N THR A 58 -5.45 18.60 -6.95
CA THR A 58 -4.01 18.84 -6.79
C THR A 58 -3.41 17.85 -5.77
N PRO A 59 -2.09 17.58 -5.83
CA PRO A 59 -1.42 16.77 -4.82
C PRO A 59 -1.61 17.28 -3.39
N GLU A 60 -1.66 18.60 -3.21
CA GLU A 60 -1.87 19.24 -1.90
C GLU A 60 -3.30 19.03 -1.39
N GLU A 61 -4.31 19.23 -2.24
CA GLU A 61 -5.71 18.97 -1.87
C GLU A 61 -5.94 17.49 -1.52
N ARG A 62 -5.32 16.56 -2.26
CA ARG A 62 -5.40 15.13 -1.95
C ARG A 62 -4.80 14.80 -0.59
N ARG A 63 -3.66 15.42 -0.24
CA ARG A 63 -3.05 15.25 1.09
C ARG A 63 -3.95 15.80 2.17
N ALA A 64 -4.46 17.03 2.00
CA ALA A 64 -5.35 17.66 2.98
C ALA A 64 -6.62 16.83 3.21
N GLN A 65 -7.22 16.30 2.13
CA GLN A 65 -8.40 15.44 2.25
C GLN A 65 -8.09 14.10 2.94
N MET A 66 -6.94 13.48 2.63
CA MET A 66 -6.49 12.26 3.30
C MET A 66 -6.22 12.51 4.78
N GLU A 67 -5.58 13.63 5.14
CA GLU A 67 -5.36 14.02 6.53
C GLU A 67 -6.67 14.22 7.29
N GLN A 68 -7.66 14.87 6.68
CA GLN A 68 -8.98 15.03 7.28
C GLN A 68 -9.66 13.68 7.51
N PHE A 69 -9.58 12.78 6.54
CA PHE A 69 -10.10 11.43 6.66
C PHE A 69 -9.42 10.63 7.79
N ILE A 70 -8.09 10.70 7.88
CA ILE A 70 -7.32 10.06 8.94
C ILE A 70 -7.68 10.65 10.30
N ALA A 71 -7.74 11.98 10.42
CA ALA A 71 -8.10 12.67 11.66
C ALA A 71 -9.51 12.29 12.12
N GLN A 72 -10.48 12.25 11.22
CA GLN A 72 -11.85 11.82 11.54
C GLN A 72 -11.87 10.37 12.04
N ARG A 73 -11.13 9.46 11.39
CA ARG A 73 -11.03 8.06 11.80
C ARG A 73 -10.36 7.90 13.16
N LEU A 74 -9.36 8.71 13.47
CA LEU A 74 -8.70 8.74 14.78
C LEU A 74 -9.66 9.24 15.87
N ARG A 75 -10.42 10.31 15.61
CA ARG A 75 -11.46 10.80 16.53
C ARG A 75 -12.50 9.74 16.84
N GLN A 76 -12.99 9.02 15.82
CA GLN A 76 -13.93 7.90 15.99
C GLN A 76 -13.37 6.77 16.86
N ARG A 77 -12.04 6.65 16.94
CA ARG A 77 -11.34 5.65 17.76
C ARG A 77 -10.96 6.17 19.15
N GLY A 78 -11.35 7.39 19.50
CA GLY A 78 -11.16 7.99 20.82
C GLY A 78 -9.84 8.76 20.98
N PHE A 79 -9.18 9.14 19.88
CA PHE A 79 -8.03 10.05 19.94
C PHE A 79 -8.51 11.49 20.15
N SER A 80 -7.83 12.22 21.03
CA SER A 80 -8.04 13.65 21.23
C SER A 80 -7.42 14.47 20.09
N ASP A 81 -7.81 15.74 19.96
CA ASP A 81 -7.17 16.63 18.97
C ASP A 81 -5.68 16.84 19.26
N GLN A 82 -5.27 16.79 20.54
CA GLN A 82 -3.87 16.83 20.94
C GLN A 82 -3.10 15.59 20.45
N ASP A 83 -3.69 14.39 20.60
CA ASP A 83 -3.08 13.16 20.09
C ASP A 83 -2.92 13.22 18.57
N ILE A 84 -3.94 13.74 17.87
CA ILE A 84 -3.93 13.89 16.41
C ILE A 84 -2.84 14.89 15.99
N ALA A 85 -2.67 16.00 16.70
CA ALA A 85 -1.60 16.97 16.43
C ALA A 85 -0.21 16.34 16.63
N ALA A 86 0.00 15.56 17.69
CA ALA A 86 1.25 14.84 17.92
C ALA A 86 1.53 13.81 16.81
N LEU A 87 0.51 13.09 16.34
CA LEU A 87 0.64 12.15 15.23
C LEU A 87 0.97 12.84 13.89
N LYS A 88 0.39 14.01 13.64
CA LYS A 88 0.73 14.83 12.46
C LYS A 88 2.19 15.28 12.50
N GLN A 89 2.65 15.79 13.64
CA GLN A 89 4.05 16.20 13.82
C GLN A 89 5.01 15.03 13.59
N TYR A 90 4.72 13.88 14.21
CA TYR A 90 5.51 12.67 14.02
C TYR A 90 5.58 12.24 12.55
N ASN A 91 4.46 12.24 11.83
CA ASN A 91 4.46 11.88 10.41
C ASN A 91 5.24 12.88 9.55
N SER A 92 5.16 14.19 9.85
CA SER A 92 5.97 15.21 9.16
C SER A 92 7.47 14.96 9.33
N GLU A 93 7.93 14.72 10.56
CA GLU A 93 9.34 14.42 10.86
C GLU A 93 9.81 13.14 10.13
N ARG A 94 8.96 12.12 10.04
CA ARG A 94 9.25 10.90 9.26
C ARG A 94 9.35 11.17 7.77
N GLU A 95 8.42 11.93 7.21
CA GLU A 95 8.41 12.27 5.78
C GLU A 95 9.66 13.05 5.38
N GLU A 96 10.07 14.02 6.20
CA GLU A 96 11.30 14.78 6.01
C GLU A 96 12.53 13.87 6.06
N ALA A 97 12.64 13.01 7.10
CA ALA A 97 13.73 12.05 7.22
C ALA A 97 13.79 11.07 6.03
N GLN A 98 12.63 10.63 5.54
CA GLN A 98 12.54 9.77 4.36
C GLN A 98 12.94 10.49 3.07
N LYS A 99 12.57 11.77 2.93
CA LYS A 99 12.93 12.60 1.77
C LYS A 99 14.46 12.77 1.68
N SER A 100 15.11 13.12 2.78
CA SER A 100 16.56 13.27 2.85
C SER A 100 17.29 11.97 2.52
N LEU A 101 16.85 10.85 3.09
CA LEU A 101 17.41 9.53 2.74
C LEU A 101 17.20 9.19 1.26
N GLY A 102 16.03 9.51 0.71
CA GLY A 102 15.69 9.28 -0.69
C GLY A 102 16.51 10.12 -1.67
N GLU A 103 16.98 11.31 -1.29
CA GLU A 103 17.92 12.12 -2.08
C GLU A 103 19.30 11.46 -2.15
N VAL A 104 19.83 11.01 -1.01
CA VAL A 104 21.12 10.31 -0.96
C VAL A 104 21.06 8.95 -1.68
N PHE A 105 19.96 8.22 -1.54
CA PHE A 105 19.74 6.98 -2.27
C PHE A 105 19.72 7.19 -3.79
N ARG A 106 19.09 8.27 -4.28
CA ARG A 106 19.11 8.62 -5.70
C ARG A 106 20.53 8.89 -6.20
N SER A 107 21.34 9.61 -5.43
CA SER A 107 22.74 9.85 -5.76
C SER A 107 23.54 8.55 -5.82
N LEU A 108 23.40 7.66 -4.82
CA LEU A 108 24.03 6.33 -4.83
C LEU A 108 23.60 5.50 -6.04
N SER A 109 22.30 5.47 -6.34
CA SER A 109 21.77 4.73 -7.49
C SER A 109 22.30 5.28 -8.82
N GLN A 110 22.45 6.60 -8.94
CA GLN A 110 23.04 7.22 -10.10
C GLN A 110 24.51 6.82 -10.26
N THR A 111 25.32 6.92 -9.20
CA THR A 111 26.72 6.47 -9.21
C THR A 111 26.86 5.00 -9.61
N ALA A 112 25.96 4.13 -9.12
CA ALA A 112 25.97 2.71 -9.47
C ALA A 112 25.57 2.42 -10.92
N LYS A 113 24.81 3.30 -11.57
CA LYS A 113 24.32 3.14 -12.95
C LYS A 113 25.21 3.83 -13.99
N THR A 114 25.99 4.83 -13.59
CA THR A 114 26.88 5.57 -14.50
C THR A 114 28.13 4.74 -14.80
N PRO A 115 28.38 4.32 -16.05
CA PRO A 115 29.52 3.44 -16.40
C PRO A 115 30.89 4.09 -16.16
N GLU A 116 30.95 5.42 -16.17
CA GLU A 116 32.16 6.22 -15.99
C GLU A 116 32.47 6.50 -14.51
N SER A 117 31.61 6.07 -13.57
CA SER A 117 31.84 6.29 -12.15
C SER A 117 33.04 5.49 -11.66
N THR A 118 33.94 6.16 -10.93
CA THR A 118 35.14 5.52 -10.38
C THR A 118 34.82 4.76 -9.09
N GLU A 119 35.66 3.80 -8.75
CA GLU A 119 35.58 3.08 -7.46
C GLU A 119 35.62 4.02 -6.25
N ASP A 120 36.38 5.11 -6.33
CA ASP A 120 36.43 6.12 -5.28
C ASP A 120 35.11 6.90 -5.17
N GLN A 121 34.46 7.23 -6.30
CA GLN A 121 33.13 7.86 -6.31
C GLN A 121 32.08 6.92 -5.72
N ALA A 122 32.11 5.63 -6.09
CA ALA A 122 31.23 4.61 -5.52
C ALA A 122 31.44 4.47 -4.00
N ARG A 123 32.69 4.47 -3.53
CA ARG A 123 33.00 4.41 -2.09
C ARG A 123 32.47 5.61 -1.32
N ILE A 124 32.62 6.82 -1.86
CA ILE A 124 32.08 8.06 -1.26
C ILE A 124 30.55 8.00 -1.21
N ALA A 125 29.89 7.59 -2.30
CA ALA A 125 28.44 7.47 -2.34
C ALA A 125 27.90 6.43 -1.32
N ILE A 126 28.58 5.27 -1.19
CA ILE A 126 28.23 4.25 -0.19
C ILE A 126 28.42 4.79 1.23
N ALA A 127 29.50 5.51 1.51
CA ALA A 127 29.74 6.12 2.82
C ALA A 127 28.66 7.14 3.17
N GLY A 128 28.32 8.03 2.23
CA GLY A 128 27.25 9.02 2.41
C GLY A 128 25.89 8.38 2.64
N TYR A 129 25.55 7.31 1.91
CA TYR A 129 24.31 6.57 2.14
C TYR A 129 24.26 5.90 3.52
N LYS A 130 25.37 5.29 3.97
CA LYS A 130 25.45 4.69 5.32
C LYS A 130 25.30 5.73 6.43
N GLU A 131 25.86 6.91 6.25
CA GLU A 131 25.69 8.02 7.18
C GLU A 131 24.24 8.51 7.20
N ALA A 132 23.63 8.72 6.01
CA ALA A 132 22.24 9.11 5.89
C ALA A 132 21.28 8.10 6.53
N MET A 133 21.55 6.80 6.40
CA MET A 133 20.79 5.73 7.08
C MET A 133 20.85 5.88 8.60
N LYS A 134 22.03 6.11 9.19
CA LYS A 134 22.18 6.30 10.64
C LYS A 134 21.41 7.53 11.11
N THR A 135 21.51 8.64 10.38
CA THR A 135 20.77 9.87 10.69
C THR A 135 19.27 9.63 10.59
N HIS A 136 18.81 8.92 9.56
CA HIS A 136 17.41 8.57 9.40
C HIS A 136 16.89 7.74 10.58
N GLU A 137 17.61 6.68 10.95
CA GLU A 137 17.26 5.82 12.10
C GLU A 137 17.20 6.61 13.41
N ALA A 138 18.20 7.46 13.67
CA ALA A 138 18.24 8.31 14.87
C ALA A 138 17.07 9.30 14.92
N THR A 139 16.72 9.91 13.79
CA THR A 139 15.55 10.79 13.69
C THR A 139 14.26 10.01 13.96
N LEU A 140 14.07 8.84 13.34
CA LEU A 140 12.89 8.01 13.57
C LEU A 140 12.75 7.59 15.04
N GLU A 141 13.85 7.19 15.68
CA GLU A 141 13.85 6.82 17.09
C GLU A 141 13.46 8.00 17.99
N ASN A 142 14.04 9.17 17.74
CA ASN A 142 13.73 10.39 18.49
C ASN A 142 12.28 10.83 18.30
N SER A 143 11.78 10.85 17.07
CA SER A 143 10.37 11.17 16.79
C SER A 143 9.42 10.17 17.44
N ARG A 144 9.78 8.88 17.47
CA ARG A 144 9.00 7.84 18.14
C ARG A 144 8.95 8.06 19.66
N LYS A 145 10.07 8.41 20.29
CA LYS A 145 10.13 8.76 21.71
C LYS A 145 9.25 9.97 22.03
N LYS A 146 9.35 11.06 21.26
CA LYS A 146 8.49 12.25 21.42
C LYS A 146 7.01 11.93 21.26
N LEU A 147 6.67 11.07 20.29
CA LEU A 147 5.29 10.62 20.12
C LEU A 147 4.82 9.85 21.36
N ASP A 148 5.61 8.90 21.87
CA ASP A 148 5.25 8.13 23.06
C ASP A 148 5.17 9.00 24.33
N GLU A 149 6.04 9.99 24.47
CA GLU A 149 5.94 10.99 25.54
C GLU A 149 4.65 11.81 25.46
N SER A 150 4.14 12.04 24.24
CA SER A 150 2.94 12.85 24.01
C SER A 150 1.63 12.08 24.22
N ILE A 151 1.55 10.83 23.74
CA ILE A 151 0.29 10.07 23.73
C ILE A 151 0.33 8.78 24.56
N HIS A 152 1.50 8.44 25.12
CA HIS A 152 1.77 7.26 25.93
C HIS A 152 1.29 5.96 25.28
N TYR A 153 1.50 5.80 23.98
CA TYR A 153 0.96 4.66 23.24
C TYR A 153 1.57 3.33 23.73
N SER A 154 2.83 3.33 24.18
CA SER A 154 3.54 2.14 24.69
C SER A 154 2.90 1.53 25.94
N THR A 155 2.19 2.34 26.71
CA THR A 155 1.44 1.90 27.91
C THR A 155 -0.04 1.65 27.61
N ARG A 156 -0.49 1.94 26.38
CA ARG A 156 -1.90 1.90 25.94
C ARG A 156 -2.03 0.94 24.75
N PRO A 157 -2.10 -0.38 24.98
CA PRO A 157 -2.01 -1.40 23.91
C PRO A 157 -3.08 -1.26 22.82
N LYS A 158 -4.27 -0.75 23.16
CA LYS A 158 -5.33 -0.46 22.18
C LYS A 158 -4.91 0.65 21.20
N ILE A 159 -4.27 1.71 21.69
CA ILE A 159 -3.76 2.80 20.84
C ILE A 159 -2.61 2.29 20.01
N GLU A 160 -1.67 1.57 20.61
CA GLU A 160 -0.56 0.97 19.88
C GLU A 160 -1.06 0.10 18.73
N ALA A 161 -2.00 -0.82 18.97
CA ALA A 161 -2.61 -1.65 17.91
C ALA A 161 -3.27 -0.81 16.80
N ILE A 162 -3.93 0.30 17.15
CA ILE A 162 -4.50 1.22 16.16
C ILE A 162 -3.41 1.86 15.31
N LEU A 163 -2.33 2.36 15.92
CA LEU A 163 -1.24 3.01 15.20
C LEU A 163 -0.47 2.03 14.31
N LEU A 164 -0.29 0.79 14.77
CA LEU A 164 0.31 -0.31 14.00
C LEU A 164 -0.55 -0.67 12.80
N THR A 165 -1.86 -0.87 12.98
CA THR A 165 -2.79 -1.22 11.89
C THR A 165 -2.98 -0.09 10.88
N MET A 166 -2.77 1.16 11.29
CA MET A 166 -2.78 2.31 10.39
C MET A 166 -1.43 2.54 9.69
N GLY A 167 -0.38 1.77 10.02
CA GLY A 167 0.97 1.95 9.47
C GLY A 167 1.69 3.21 9.96
N VAL A 168 1.19 3.84 11.04
CA VAL A 168 1.82 5.02 11.64
C VAL A 168 3.07 4.61 12.40
N LEU A 169 2.99 3.54 13.21
CA LEU A 169 4.18 2.94 13.79
C LEU A 169 4.82 2.00 12.76
N ASP A 170 6.12 2.17 12.53
CA ASP A 170 6.86 1.33 11.60
C ASP A 170 7.25 0.00 12.26
N ASN A 171 6.82 -1.10 11.62
CA ASN A 171 7.13 -2.47 12.01
C ASN A 171 8.20 -3.09 11.12
N GLY A 172 8.89 -2.28 10.31
CA GLY A 172 9.75 -2.78 9.23
C GLY A 172 8.99 -3.23 7.99
N MET A 173 7.66 -3.01 7.94
CA MET A 173 6.83 -3.27 6.75
C MET A 173 6.69 -2.05 5.83
N GLY A 174 7.26 -0.91 6.21
CA GLY A 174 7.22 0.35 5.46
C GLY A 174 5.81 0.97 5.39
N LEU A 175 5.75 2.28 5.16
CA LEU A 175 4.52 3.06 4.97
C LEU A 175 3.62 2.57 3.80
N GLY A 176 4.07 1.60 3.00
CA GLY A 176 3.36 1.09 1.82
C GLY A 176 2.43 -0.11 2.03
N MET A 177 2.42 -0.75 3.21
CA MET A 177 1.58 -1.93 3.47
C MET A 177 0.32 -1.67 4.32
N GLY A 178 0.31 -0.66 5.20
CA GLY A 178 -0.77 -0.46 6.18
C GLY A 178 -2.03 0.24 5.65
N MET A 179 -1.87 1.05 4.62
CA MET A 179 -2.96 1.66 3.86
C MET A 179 -2.73 1.23 2.42
N GLY A 180 -3.71 0.64 1.76
CA GLY A 180 -3.62 0.05 0.40
C GLY A 180 -3.21 1.01 -0.73
N MET A 181 -2.56 2.14 -0.42
CA MET A 181 -1.72 2.91 -1.31
C MET A 181 -0.43 2.14 -1.57
N ARG A 182 -0.54 1.09 -2.40
CA ARG A 182 0.54 0.72 -3.29
C ARG A 182 1.01 2.03 -3.92
N ARG A 183 2.23 2.48 -3.60
CA ARG A 183 2.92 3.62 -4.22
C ARG A 183 3.20 3.21 -5.68
N GLY A 184 2.13 3.17 -6.47
CA GLY A 184 2.06 2.54 -7.79
C GLY A 184 2.33 3.50 -8.94
N ASP A 185 2.82 4.71 -8.67
CA ASP A 185 3.05 5.74 -9.69
C ASP A 185 4.46 6.35 -9.57
N GLY A 186 5.50 5.52 -9.41
CA GLY A 186 6.84 6.05 -9.14
C GLY A 186 8.05 5.31 -9.68
N MET A 187 7.90 4.15 -10.31
CA MET A 187 9.02 3.49 -10.99
C MET A 187 8.49 2.65 -12.16
N GLY A 188 8.54 3.21 -13.37
CA GLY A 188 8.50 2.44 -14.60
C GLY A 188 7.56 2.93 -15.71
N ASP A 189 7.63 4.21 -16.09
CA ASP A 189 6.95 4.70 -17.31
C ASP A 189 7.93 5.36 -18.30
N GLU A 190 9.09 4.75 -18.49
CA GLU A 190 10.01 5.10 -19.59
C GLU A 190 10.45 3.90 -20.45
N ALA A 191 9.87 2.71 -20.23
CA ALA A 191 10.19 1.50 -21.00
C ALA A 191 9.02 0.94 -21.82
N ASN A 192 7.81 1.52 -21.75
CA ASN A 192 6.66 1.03 -22.52
C ASN A 192 6.03 2.14 -23.38
N LYS A 193 6.82 2.66 -24.32
CA LYS A 193 6.23 3.25 -25.52
C LYS A 193 5.55 2.11 -26.30
N PRO A 194 4.24 2.16 -26.59
CA PRO A 194 3.69 1.26 -27.58
C PRO A 194 4.30 1.63 -28.93
N LEU A 195 5.17 0.75 -29.44
CA LEU A 195 5.60 0.78 -30.84
C LEU A 195 4.36 0.60 -31.72
N ARG A 196 3.85 1.75 -32.14
CA ARG A 196 2.99 1.91 -33.30
C ARG A 196 3.82 1.51 -34.53
N GLY A 197 3.41 0.43 -35.20
CA GLY A 197 3.93 -0.04 -36.49
C GLY A 197 3.27 -1.37 -36.82
N GLU A 198 2.10 -1.33 -37.46
CA GLU A 198 1.96 -1.57 -38.91
C GLU A 198 1.89 -3.07 -39.27
N GLY A 199 0.72 -3.49 -39.77
CA GLY A 199 0.63 -4.46 -40.86
C GLY A 199 0.20 -5.89 -40.53
N GLN A 200 -1.09 -6.19 -40.74
CA GLN A 200 -1.72 -7.44 -41.23
C GLN A 200 -3.12 -7.52 -40.59
N ARG A 201 -4.26 -7.23 -41.24
CA ARG A 201 -4.77 -7.51 -42.59
C ARG A 201 -4.65 -9.00 -42.97
N GLY A 202 -5.75 -9.74 -42.75
CA GLY A 202 -6.11 -10.92 -43.55
C GLY A 202 -6.52 -12.16 -42.75
N GLY A 203 -7.72 -12.68 -43.03
CA GLY A 203 -8.20 -14.01 -42.59
C GLY A 203 -9.62 -13.97 -42.04
N GLN A 204 -10.65 -13.72 -42.85
CA GLN A 204 -11.56 -14.73 -43.44
C GLN A 204 -11.95 -15.87 -42.47
N ARG A 205 -13.20 -15.94 -41.98
CA ARG A 205 -14.47 -16.40 -42.61
C ARG A 205 -14.71 -17.89 -42.39
N GLN A 206 -15.72 -18.23 -41.59
CA GLN A 206 -16.67 -19.37 -41.70
C GLN A 206 -17.44 -19.47 -40.37
N GLY A 207 -18.76 -19.56 -40.29
CA GLY A 207 -19.78 -19.70 -41.33
C GLY A 207 -21.20 -19.72 -40.73
N GLN A 208 -22.15 -19.97 -41.63
CA GLN A 208 -23.54 -20.44 -41.41
C GLN A 208 -24.50 -19.46 -40.69
N GLY A 209 -25.68 -19.15 -41.21
CA GLY A 209 -26.43 -19.68 -42.33
C GLY A 209 -27.54 -18.69 -42.71
N GLY A 210 -27.75 -18.52 -44.02
CA GLY A 210 -28.82 -17.70 -44.57
C GLY A 210 -30.15 -18.42 -44.47
N GLN A 211 -31.13 -17.74 -43.90
CA GLN A 211 -32.54 -18.10 -43.97
C GLN A 211 -33.16 -17.25 -45.10
N PRO A 212 -33.75 -17.84 -46.15
CA PRO A 212 -34.35 -17.05 -47.22
C PRO A 212 -35.63 -16.35 -46.74
N PRO A 213 -35.94 -15.14 -47.24
CA PRO A 213 -37.13 -14.40 -46.84
C PRO A 213 -38.41 -15.06 -47.38
N ALA A 214 -39.44 -15.07 -46.53
CA ALA A 214 -40.78 -15.56 -46.83
C ALA A 214 -41.47 -14.71 -47.92
N GLU A 215 -42.22 -15.39 -48.80
CA GLU A 215 -43.07 -14.78 -49.82
C GLU A 215 -44.15 -13.87 -49.21
N PRO A 216 -44.49 -12.73 -49.85
CA PRO A 216 -45.61 -11.91 -49.44
C PRO A 216 -46.96 -12.48 -49.94
N PRO A 217 -48.04 -12.41 -49.13
CA PRO A 217 -49.37 -12.86 -49.55
C PRO A 217 -49.99 -11.93 -50.59
N LYS A 218 -50.62 -12.54 -51.60
CA LYS A 218 -51.37 -11.90 -52.69
C LYS A 218 -52.60 -11.17 -52.16
N ALA A 219 -52.81 -9.94 -52.64
CA ALA A 219 -54.01 -9.15 -52.36
C ALA A 219 -55.25 -9.73 -53.08
N PRO A 220 -56.44 -9.74 -52.44
CA PRO A 220 -57.69 -9.99 -53.14
C PRO A 220 -58.18 -8.73 -53.86
N MET A 221 -58.49 -8.88 -55.14
CA MET A 221 -59.27 -7.94 -55.95
C MET A 221 -60.71 -7.86 -55.42
N ASN A 222 -61.18 -6.63 -55.18
CA ASN A 222 -62.54 -6.17 -55.47
C ASN A 222 -62.54 -4.64 -55.53
#